data_AF-A0A1Y0N161-F1
#
_entry.id   AF-A0A1Y0N161-F1
#
_cell.length_a   1.000
_cell.length_b   1.000
_cell.length_c   1.000
_cell.angle_alpha   90.00
_cell.angle_beta   90.00
_cell.angle_gamma   90.00
#
_symmetry.space_group_name_H-M   'P 1'
#
loop_
_entity.id
_entity.type
_entity.pdbx_description
1 polymer ?
#
loop_
_entity_poly.entity_id
_entity_poly.type
_entity_poly.pdbx_seq_one_letter_code
_entity_poly.pdbx_strand_id
1 'polypeptide(L)'
;MPKWMGFRLLFFLFLQRKRKYIMRERERERERERERERERERIQESYKTILNTLEEKRKIANISRFEIAVHLGLTENGYFKVIKGQTKLDLERLLTILDKLDITPTKFFKDI
;
A
#
# COMPACT_ATOMS: atom_id res chain seq x y z
N MET A 1 41.42 48.61 -7.74
CA MET A 1 40.52 47.44 -7.91
C MET A 1 39.12 47.91 -8.26
N PRO A 2 38.47 47.39 -9.31
CA PRO A 2 37.14 47.85 -9.71
C PRO A 2 36.05 47.39 -8.73
N LYS A 3 35.22 48.34 -8.27
CA LYS A 3 34.15 48.15 -7.26
C LYS A 3 33.12 47.06 -7.61
N TRP A 4 33.03 46.65 -8.87
CA TRP A 4 32.10 45.65 -9.40
C TRP A 4 32.47 44.19 -9.08
N MET A 5 33.73 43.91 -8.73
CA MET A 5 34.18 42.55 -8.38
C MET A 5 33.56 42.03 -7.07
N GLY A 6 33.32 42.91 -6.08
CA GLY A 6 32.68 42.55 -4.83
C GLY A 6 31.22 42.11 -5.00
N PHE A 7 30.50 42.75 -5.93
CA PHE A 7 29.10 42.42 -6.23
C PHE A 7 28.96 41.07 -6.94
N ARG A 8 29.87 40.74 -7.86
CA ARG A 8 29.94 39.39 -8.50
C ARG A 8 30.21 38.29 -7.48
N LEU A 9 31.08 38.53 -6.51
CA LEU A 9 31.40 37.55 -5.46
C LEU A 9 30.21 37.33 -4.51
N LEU A 10 29.55 38.41 -4.08
CA LEU A 10 28.33 38.35 -3.28
C LEU A 10 27.18 37.63 -4.00
N PHE A 11 26.99 37.93 -5.30
CA PHE A 11 25.98 37.26 -6.12
C PHE A 11 26.28 35.76 -6.30
N PHE A 12 27.55 35.41 -6.51
CA PHE A 12 27.98 34.01 -6.59
C PHE A 12 27.75 33.26 -5.28
N LEU A 13 28.11 33.85 -4.14
CA LEU A 13 27.86 33.28 -2.81
C LEU A 13 26.37 33.12 -2.52
N PHE A 14 25.54 34.09 -2.90
CA PHE A 14 24.09 34.02 -2.82
C PHE A 14 23.53 32.84 -3.64
N LEU A 15 23.98 32.68 -4.89
CA LEU A 15 23.58 31.56 -5.75
C LEU A 15 24.01 30.21 -5.17
N GLN A 16 25.22 30.11 -4.63
CA GLN A 16 25.69 28.89 -3.95
C GLN A 16 24.82 28.54 -2.74
N ARG A 17 24.46 29.53 -1.93
CA ARG A 17 23.59 29.36 -0.75
C ARG A 17 22.16 28.97 -1.15
N LYS A 18 21.60 29.59 -2.21
CA LYS A 18 20.30 29.25 -2.78
C LYS A 18 20.30 27.82 -3.34
N ARG A 19 21.35 27.41 -4.06
CA ARG A 19 21.52 26.03 -4.54
C ARG A 19 21.56 25.02 -3.39
N LYS A 20 22.33 25.30 -2.34
CA LYS A 20 22.42 24.43 -1.15
C LYS A 20 21.06 24.28 -0.45
N TYR A 21 20.30 25.36 -0.32
CA TYR A 21 18.94 25.32 0.22
C TYR A 21 18.01 24.45 -0.64
N ILE A 22 18.01 24.66 -1.96
CA ILE A 22 17.20 23.87 -2.90
C ILE A 22 17.56 22.39 -2.84
N MET A 23 18.86 22.05 -2.77
CA MET A 23 19.27 20.65 -2.63
C MET A 23 18.75 20.03 -1.33
N ARG A 24 18.81 20.76 -0.21
CA ARG A 24 18.29 20.30 1.08
C ARG A 24 16.77 20.11 1.09
N GLU A 25 16.01 20.98 0.41
CA GLU A 25 14.56 20.79 0.25
C GLU A 25 14.25 19.53 -0.58
N ARG A 26 14.98 19.32 -1.68
CA ARG A 26 14.84 18.11 -2.52
C ARG A 26 15.18 16.83 -1.77
N GLU A 27 16.22 16.83 -0.94
CA GLU A 27 16.55 15.68 -0.09
C GLU A 27 15.43 15.37 0.89
N ARG A 28 14.87 16.39 1.56
CA ARG A 28 13.72 16.24 2.45
C ARG A 28 12.45 15.76 1.74
N GLU A 29 12.27 16.13 0.48
CA GLU A 29 11.14 15.65 -0.33
C GLU A 29 11.31 14.17 -0.71
N ARG A 30 12.52 13.77 -1.14
CA ARG A 30 12.85 12.36 -1.41
C ARG A 30 12.72 11.48 -0.17
N GLU A 31 13.10 11.99 0.99
CA GLU A 31 12.97 11.25 2.25
C GLU A 31 11.49 11.00 2.59
N ARG A 32 10.64 12.02 2.45
CA ARG A 32 9.18 11.88 2.60
C ARG A 32 8.58 10.91 1.59
N GLU A 33 9.08 10.90 0.36
CA GLU A 33 8.63 9.96 -0.68
C GLU A 33 8.99 8.51 -0.32
N ARG A 34 10.23 8.26 0.12
CA ARG A 34 10.67 6.94 0.60
C ARG A 34 9.86 6.46 1.80
N GLU A 35 9.50 7.36 2.71
CA GLU A 35 8.65 7.01 3.86
C GLU A 35 7.25 6.55 3.42
N ARG A 36 6.63 7.27 2.48
CA ARG A 36 5.34 6.87 1.89
C ARG A 36 5.42 5.55 1.13
N GLU A 37 6.53 5.30 0.44
CA GLU A 37 6.76 4.04 -0.27
C GLU A 37 6.82 2.86 0.72
N ARG A 38 7.60 2.98 1.80
CA ARG A 38 7.65 1.98 2.89
C ARG A 38 6.29 1.77 3.56
N GLU A 39 5.51 2.84 3.74
CA GLU A 39 4.15 2.73 4.27
C GLU A 39 3.25 1.92 3.33
N ARG A 40 3.31 2.21 2.02
CA ARG A 40 2.56 1.45 1.01
C ARG A 40 2.96 -0.01 0.97
N GLU A 41 4.27 -0.30 1.05
CA GLU A 41 4.78 -1.67 1.11
C GLU A 41 4.22 -2.42 2.32
N ARG A 42 4.28 -1.82 3.52
CA ARG A 42 3.73 -2.43 4.75
C ARG A 42 2.23 -2.73 4.65
N ILE A 43 1.45 -1.80 4.09
CA ILE A 43 0.02 -2.00 3.88
C ILE A 43 -0.22 -3.11 2.85
N GLN A 44 0.57 -3.15 1.77
CA GLN A 44 0.46 -4.17 0.74
C GLN A 44 0.82 -5.57 1.24
N GLU A 45 1.83 -5.68 2.10
CA GLU A 45 2.19 -6.93 2.78
C GLU A 45 1.05 -7.40 3.69
N SER A 46 0.52 -6.51 4.52
CA SER A 46 -0.62 -6.82 5.40
C SER A 46 -1.84 -7.30 4.60
N TYR A 47 -2.12 -6.63 3.47
CA TYR A 47 -3.21 -7.02 2.58
C TYR A 47 -2.99 -8.40 1.94
N LYS A 48 -1.76 -8.72 1.52
CA LYS A 48 -1.42 -10.06 1.02
C LYS A 48 -1.61 -11.13 2.10
N THR A 49 -1.22 -10.85 3.34
CA THR A 49 -1.44 -11.75 4.49
C THR A 49 -2.92 -12.04 4.68
N ILE A 50 -3.78 -11.00 4.64
CA ILE A 50 -5.24 -11.17 4.71
C ILE A 50 -5.76 -12.09 3.61
N LEU A 51 -5.37 -11.85 2.35
CA LEU A 51 -5.84 -12.67 1.22
C LEU A 51 -5.39 -14.13 1.32
N ASN A 52 -4.15 -14.37 1.74
CA ASN A 52 -3.62 -15.72 1.93
C ASN A 52 -4.37 -16.43 3.07
N THR A 53 -4.60 -15.74 4.19
CA THR A 53 -5.37 -16.29 5.32
C THR A 53 -6.80 -16.64 4.91
N LEU A 54 -7.47 -15.79 4.12
CA LEU A 54 -8.80 -16.13 3.57
C LEU A 54 -8.75 -17.39 2.70
N GLU A 55 -7.74 -17.51 1.84
CA GLU A 55 -7.58 -18.69 0.97
C GLU A 55 -7.38 -19.97 1.79
N GLU A 56 -6.56 -19.91 2.84
CA GLU A 56 -6.31 -21.03 3.76
C GLU A 56 -7.56 -21.39 4.57
N LYS A 57 -8.25 -20.42 5.18
CA LYS A 57 -9.49 -20.66 5.93
C LYS A 57 -10.57 -21.29 5.05
N ARG A 58 -10.70 -20.85 3.79
CA ARG A 58 -11.60 -21.48 2.81
C ARG A 58 -11.23 -22.95 2.54
N LYS A 59 -9.94 -23.25 2.33
CA LYS A 59 -9.47 -24.63 2.10
C LYS A 59 -9.79 -25.52 3.31
N ILE A 60 -9.55 -25.03 4.53
CA ILE A 60 -9.84 -25.77 5.78
C ILE A 60 -11.34 -26.04 5.91
N ALA A 61 -12.19 -25.07 5.57
CA ALA A 61 -13.64 -25.24 5.56
C ALA A 61 -14.15 -26.14 4.42
N ASN A 62 -13.27 -26.59 3.51
CA ASN A 62 -13.59 -27.38 2.33
C ASN A 62 -14.66 -26.75 1.41
N ILE A 63 -14.75 -25.41 1.41
CA ILE A 63 -15.70 -24.66 0.57
C ILE A 63 -15.07 -24.43 -0.79
N SER A 64 -15.77 -24.72 -1.88
CA SER A 64 -15.24 -24.48 -3.23
C SER A 64 -15.10 -22.98 -3.54
N ARG A 65 -14.18 -22.62 -4.44
CA ARG A 65 -14.05 -21.22 -4.91
C ARG A 65 -15.33 -20.75 -5.60
N PHE A 66 -15.99 -21.65 -6.33
CA PHE A 66 -17.25 -21.38 -7.01
C PHE A 66 -18.35 -21.01 -6.02
N GLU A 67 -18.47 -21.73 -4.90
CA GLU A 67 -19.49 -21.47 -3.89
C GLU A 67 -19.34 -20.07 -3.26
N ILE A 68 -18.12 -19.68 -2.87
CA ILE A 68 -17.85 -18.32 -2.40
C ILE A 68 -18.17 -17.28 -3.50
N ALA A 69 -17.78 -17.56 -4.74
CA ALA A 69 -18.00 -16.63 -5.84
C ALA A 69 -19.49 -16.36 -6.07
N VAL A 70 -20.33 -17.39 -6.04
CA VAL A 70 -21.79 -17.26 -6.19
C VAL A 70 -22.37 -16.35 -5.10
N HIS A 71 -21.96 -16.51 -3.85
CA HIS A 71 -22.41 -15.66 -2.73
C HIS A 71 -21.97 -14.20 -2.86
N LEU A 72 -20.87 -13.94 -3.57
CA LEU A 72 -20.37 -12.59 -3.85
C LEU A 72 -20.93 -11.98 -5.13
N GLY A 73 -21.79 -12.70 -5.87
CA GLY A 73 -22.25 -12.28 -7.19
C GLY A 73 -21.11 -12.22 -8.23
N LEU A 74 -20.09 -13.06 -8.07
CA LEU A 74 -18.90 -13.13 -8.92
C LEU A 74 -18.84 -14.46 -9.68
N THR A 75 -18.07 -14.46 -10.78
CA THR A 75 -17.63 -15.72 -11.39
C THR A 75 -16.51 -16.33 -10.54
N GLU A 76 -16.28 -17.65 -10.67
CA GLU A 76 -15.16 -18.32 -9.97
C GLU A 76 -13.82 -17.62 -10.28
N ASN A 77 -13.61 -17.23 -11.54
CA ASN A 77 -12.42 -16.48 -11.93
C ASN A 77 -12.38 -15.07 -11.29
N GLY A 78 -13.53 -14.40 -11.14
CA GLY A 78 -13.63 -13.13 -10.44
C GLY A 78 -13.17 -13.23 -8.98
N TYR A 79 -13.67 -14.24 -8.26
CA TYR A 79 -13.20 -14.52 -6.90
C TYR A 79 -11.72 -14.89 -6.85
N PHE A 80 -11.24 -15.72 -7.79
CA PHE A 80 -9.83 -16.07 -7.90
C PHE A 80 -8.93 -14.82 -8.05
N LYS A 81 -9.34 -13.85 -8.86
CA LYS A 81 -8.61 -12.58 -9.03
C LYS A 81 -8.57 -11.74 -7.75
N VAL A 82 -9.64 -11.76 -6.95
CA VAL A 82 -9.68 -11.10 -5.64
C VAL A 82 -8.63 -11.73 -4.71
N ILE A 83 -8.64 -13.05 -4.58
CA ILE A 83 -7.69 -13.78 -3.72
C ILE A 83 -6.24 -13.61 -4.20
N LYS A 84 -6.00 -13.53 -5.52
CA LYS A 84 -4.67 -13.23 -6.07
C LYS A 84 -4.27 -11.74 -6.00
N GLY A 85 -5.12 -10.88 -5.44
CA GLY A 85 -4.85 -9.44 -5.30
C GLY A 85 -4.87 -8.67 -6.62
N GLN A 86 -5.34 -9.27 -7.71
CA GLN A 86 -5.52 -8.61 -9.01
C GLN A 86 -6.77 -7.72 -9.02
N THR A 87 -7.72 -7.99 -8.12
CA THR A 87 -8.92 -7.19 -7.91
C THR A 87 -9.04 -6.86 -6.43
N LYS A 88 -9.50 -5.65 -6.12
CA LYS A 88 -9.64 -5.19 -4.73
C LYS A 88 -10.73 -5.98 -4.00
N LEU A 89 -10.41 -6.39 -2.77
CA LEU A 89 -11.35 -6.86 -1.77
C LEU A 89 -11.86 -5.65 -0.99
N ASP A 90 -13.16 -5.40 -1.06
CA ASP A 90 -13.83 -4.41 -0.23
C ASP A 90 -14.31 -5.02 1.09
N LEU A 91 -14.76 -4.17 2.01
CA LEU A 91 -15.20 -4.59 3.34
C LEU A 91 -16.44 -5.48 3.29
N GLU A 92 -17.40 -5.19 2.42
CA GLU A 92 -18.64 -5.97 2.30
C GLU A 92 -18.32 -7.40 1.85
N ARG A 93 -17.52 -7.55 0.78
CA ARG A 93 -17.06 -8.86 0.30
C ARG A 93 -16.26 -9.61 1.36
N LEU A 94 -15.41 -8.93 2.12
CA LEU A 94 -14.68 -9.56 3.22
C LEU A 94 -15.66 -10.13 4.25
N LEU A 95 -16.62 -9.33 4.72
CA LEU A 95 -17.60 -9.76 5.72
C LEU A 95 -18.47 -10.91 5.20
N THR A 96 -18.90 -10.85 3.94
CA THR A 96 -19.67 -11.93 3.30
C THR A 96 -18.86 -13.23 3.21
N ILE A 97 -17.56 -13.16 2.89
CA ILE A 97 -16.69 -14.35 2.90
C ILE A 97 -16.58 -14.91 4.33
N LEU A 98 -16.38 -14.05 5.32
CA LEU A 98 -16.21 -14.46 6.72
C LEU A 98 -17.47 -15.10 7.30
N ASP A 99 -18.65 -14.54 7.00
CA ASP A 99 -19.95 -15.09 7.36
C ASP A 99 -20.13 -16.50 6.76
N LYS A 100 -19.80 -16.66 5.47
CA LYS A 100 -19.87 -17.96 4.80
C LYS A 100 -18.88 -19.00 5.35
N LEU A 101 -17.77 -18.54 5.93
CA LEU A 101 -16.78 -19.39 6.60
C LEU A 101 -17.11 -19.66 8.08
N ASP A 102 -18.19 -19.07 8.61
CA ASP A 102 -18.55 -19.12 10.04
C ASP A 102 -17.40 -18.62 10.95
N ILE A 103 -16.76 -17.50 10.55
CA ILE A 103 -15.66 -16.86 11.26
C ILE A 103 -16.04 -15.43 11.60
N THR A 104 -15.99 -15.07 12.88
CA THR A 104 -16.15 -13.67 13.28
C THR A 104 -14.95 -12.82 12.88
N PRO A 105 -15.13 -11.53 12.53
CA PRO A 105 -14.01 -10.64 12.20
C PRO A 105 -12.95 -10.57 13.30
N THR A 106 -13.37 -10.55 14.57
CA THR A 106 -12.45 -10.55 15.71
C THR A 106 -11.57 -11.79 15.76
N LYS A 107 -12.11 -12.97 15.43
CA LYS A 107 -11.35 -14.21 15.35
C LYS A 107 -10.43 -14.23 14.13
N PHE A 108 -10.87 -13.66 13.01
CA PHE A 108 -10.08 -13.60 11.78
C PHE A 108 -8.81 -12.75 11.93
N PHE A 109 -8.93 -11.57 12.55
CA PHE A 109 -7.82 -10.62 12.69
C PHE A 109 -6.92 -10.86 13.91
N LYS A 110 -7.13 -11.93 14.68
CA LYS A 110 -6.36 -12.18 15.91
C LYS A 110 -4.87 -12.46 15.64
N ASP A 111 -4.56 -13.07 14.50
CA ASP A 111 -3.23 -13.57 14.15
C ASP A 111 -2.61 -12.82 12.94
N ILE A 112 -3.08 -11.60 12.65
CA ILE A 112 -2.65 -10.74 11.54
C ILE A 112 -2.13 -9.42 12.11
#